data_AF-H5XJB4-F1
#
_entry.id   AF-H5XJB4-F1
#
_cell.length_a   1.000
_cell.length_b   1.000
_cell.length_c   1.000
_cell.angle_alpha   90.00
_cell.angle_beta   90.00
_cell.angle_gamma   90.00
#
_symmetry.space_group_name_H-M   'P 1'
#
loop_
_entity.id
_entity.type
_entity.pdbx_description
1 polymer ?
#
loop_
_entity_poly.entity_id
_entity_poly.type
_entity_poly.pdbx_seq_one_letter_code
_entity_poly.pdbx_strand_id
1 'polypeptide(L)'
;MRTSVLAAGGVALALALSACGGDSNDTGLPIGNGDGGSGQFQDLSSLIASAQEQTNKSRSSNFTMEMDMAGTKMQAQGQGVYAGDDTAMTMTMDMQGMSMEVIFVDKTMYMKMPDNMNPDPSKPWVKMTADHPAMAGQNFDQMTEQSDPTKTLEQLQQAGGEIKSTKQTQLDGQQVTQYTVELDLSKAGAMLGDESAAAAIPEGTLIPVELYMNGDNLPVRIEMNMDSLAQSAGAPGGMKMVMTYSDWGTAVDIQAPPADQVGEMPSY
;
A
#
# COMPACT_ATOMS: atom_id res chain seq x y z
N MET A 1 46.69 33.56 56.53
CA MET A 1 47.62 32.53 56.05
C MET A 1 47.25 32.19 54.61
N ARG A 2 48.23 32.32 53.72
CA ARG A 2 48.32 31.82 52.33
C ARG A 2 47.26 32.27 51.31
N THR A 3 47.62 33.39 50.69
CA THR A 3 47.33 33.82 49.31
C THR A 3 47.66 32.76 48.27
N SER A 4 46.79 32.60 47.27
CA SER A 4 47.13 32.04 45.96
C SER A 4 46.50 32.91 44.86
N VAL A 5 47.39 33.53 44.08
CA VAL A 5 47.18 34.25 42.82
C VAL A 5 47.43 33.28 41.68
N LEU A 6 46.61 33.31 40.61
CA LEU A 6 46.91 32.90 39.21
C LEU A 6 45.59 32.92 38.43
N ALA A 7 45.46 33.32 37.17
CA ALA A 7 46.12 34.26 36.29
C ALA A 7 45.12 34.39 35.12
N ALA A 8 44.86 35.60 34.65
CA ALA A 8 43.95 35.88 33.56
C ALA A 8 44.54 35.41 32.22
N GLY A 9 43.69 34.85 31.35
CA GLY A 9 44.01 34.53 29.97
C GLY A 9 42.74 34.62 29.14
N GLY A 10 42.46 35.81 28.60
CA GLY A 10 41.36 36.05 27.69
C GLY A 10 41.69 35.62 26.28
N VAL A 11 40.70 35.05 25.59
CA VAL A 11 40.64 35.01 24.13
C VAL A 11 39.28 35.55 23.72
N ALA A 12 39.28 36.82 23.32
CA ALA A 12 38.18 37.43 22.60
C ALA A 12 38.36 37.08 21.11
N LEU A 13 37.40 36.35 20.54
CA LEU A 13 37.26 36.18 19.10
C LEU A 13 36.09 37.05 18.65
N ALA A 14 36.42 38.14 17.95
CA ALA A 14 35.47 39.02 17.30
C ALA A 14 35.82 39.07 15.81
N LEU A 15 34.95 38.53 14.95
CA LEU A 15 34.86 38.75 13.49
C LEU A 15 33.49 38.22 13.04
N ALA A 16 32.66 38.82 12.18
CA ALA A 16 32.49 40.17 11.66
C ALA A 16 31.11 40.13 10.96
N LEU A 17 30.18 41.05 11.29
CA LEU A 17 28.93 41.23 10.54
C LEU A 17 29.12 42.27 9.45
N SER A 18 29.07 41.83 8.19
CA SER A 18 28.96 42.61 6.96
C SER A 18 28.46 41.63 5.88
N ALA A 19 27.43 41.86 5.09
CA ALA A 19 27.10 43.10 4.40
C ALA A 19 25.62 43.16 3.97
N CYS A 20 25.28 44.37 3.53
CA CYS A 20 24.00 44.92 3.10
C CYS A 20 23.50 44.36 1.75
N GLY A 21 22.25 44.70 1.42
CA GLY A 21 21.49 44.19 0.27
C GLY A 21 21.92 44.66 -1.13
N GLY A 22 21.19 44.16 -2.12
CA GLY A 22 21.32 44.51 -3.53
C GLY A 22 20.44 43.62 -4.40
N ASP A 23 19.41 44.22 -5.01
CA ASP A 23 18.49 43.64 -5.99
C ASP A 23 19.13 43.56 -7.39
N SER A 24 18.55 42.75 -8.29
CA SER A 24 18.77 42.64 -9.76
C SER A 24 19.59 41.46 -10.31
N ASN A 25 18.84 40.49 -10.83
CA ASN A 25 18.88 39.90 -12.18
C ASN A 25 20.11 39.13 -12.74
N ASP A 26 19.82 37.88 -13.06
CA ASP A 26 20.33 37.04 -14.17
C ASP A 26 21.77 36.50 -14.12
N THR A 27 21.90 35.19 -13.94
CA THR A 27 22.66 34.27 -14.80
C THR A 27 22.61 32.85 -14.23
N GLY A 28 22.04 31.92 -15.00
CA GLY A 28 21.95 30.52 -14.64
C GLY A 28 23.31 29.84 -14.53
N LEU A 29 23.48 29.03 -13.48
CA LEU A 29 24.41 27.91 -13.37
C LEU A 29 23.81 26.85 -12.40
N PRO A 30 24.15 25.57 -12.58
CA PRO A 30 23.30 24.43 -12.19
C PRO A 30 23.34 24.18 -10.68
N ILE A 31 22.18 23.88 -10.10
CA ILE A 31 22.10 23.36 -8.74
C ILE A 31 22.75 21.97 -8.75
N GLY A 32 23.89 21.88 -8.08
CA GLY A 32 24.62 20.65 -7.86
C GLY A 32 23.89 19.70 -6.92
N ASN A 33 24.04 18.41 -7.23
CA ASN A 33 23.64 17.27 -6.43
C ASN A 33 24.11 17.40 -4.97
N GLY A 34 23.15 17.39 -4.05
CA GLY A 34 23.34 16.99 -2.66
C GLY A 34 22.87 15.55 -2.50
N ASP A 35 23.81 14.67 -2.18
CA ASP A 35 23.60 13.28 -1.80
C ASP A 35 23.04 13.19 -0.36
N GLY A 36 21.98 12.40 -0.20
CA GLY A 36 21.18 12.31 1.02
C GLY A 36 19.84 11.61 0.81
N GLY A 37 19.85 10.41 0.21
CA GLY A 37 18.81 9.39 0.38
C GLY A 37 17.36 9.77 0.04
N SER A 38 17.07 10.26 -1.16
CA SER A 38 15.70 10.29 -1.71
C SER A 38 15.77 10.31 -3.24
N GLY A 39 16.34 9.25 -3.80
CA GLY A 39 16.46 9.09 -5.24
C GLY A 39 15.08 8.86 -5.85
N GLN A 40 14.62 9.81 -6.66
CA GLN A 40 13.48 9.57 -7.55
C GLN A 40 13.87 8.43 -8.49
N PHE A 41 13.18 7.29 -8.35
CA PHE A 41 13.43 6.14 -9.22
C PHE A 41 12.95 6.45 -10.64
N GLN A 42 13.77 6.09 -11.62
CA GLN A 42 13.45 6.26 -13.05
C GLN A 42 12.81 4.98 -13.62
N ASP A 43 13.03 3.84 -12.98
CA ASP A 43 12.49 2.55 -13.38
C ASP A 43 11.67 1.93 -12.23
N LEU A 44 10.60 1.22 -12.62
CA LEU A 44 9.67 0.60 -11.69
C LEU A 44 10.33 -0.55 -10.90
N SER A 45 11.29 -1.26 -11.49
CA SER A 45 12.00 -2.36 -10.83
C SER A 45 12.80 -1.90 -9.60
N SER A 46 13.52 -0.79 -9.70
CA SER A 46 14.31 -0.26 -8.60
C SER A 46 13.42 0.28 -7.49
N LEU A 47 12.30 0.92 -7.86
CA LEU A 47 11.28 1.35 -6.91
C LEU A 47 10.71 0.16 -6.13
N ILE A 48 10.34 -0.92 -6.83
CA ILE A 48 9.81 -2.15 -6.24
C ILE A 48 10.83 -2.78 -5.29
N ALA A 49 12.09 -2.92 -5.72
CA ALA A 49 13.13 -3.50 -4.89
C ALA A 49 13.33 -2.70 -3.59
N SER A 50 13.32 -1.37 -3.68
CA SER A 50 13.40 -0.52 -2.50
C SER A 50 12.17 -0.67 -1.60
N ALA A 51 10.97 -0.71 -2.16
CA ALA A 51 9.74 -0.88 -1.38
C ALA A 51 9.72 -2.24 -0.67
N GLN A 52 10.12 -3.32 -1.34
CA GLN A 52 10.25 -4.66 -0.77
C GLN A 52 11.20 -4.70 0.41
N GLU A 53 12.39 -4.10 0.27
CA GLU A 53 13.35 -4.05 1.36
C GLU A 53 12.77 -3.35 2.59
N GLN A 54 12.04 -2.25 2.37
CA GLN A 54 11.54 -1.39 3.43
C GLN A 54 10.28 -1.98 4.09
N THR A 55 9.41 -2.64 3.33
CA THR A 55 8.29 -3.43 3.84
C THR A 55 8.80 -4.56 4.75
N ASN A 56 9.82 -5.30 4.32
CA ASN A 56 10.43 -6.38 5.10
C ASN A 56 11.09 -5.89 6.41
N LYS A 57 11.63 -4.66 6.42
CA LYS A 57 12.14 -4.03 7.64
C LYS A 57 11.04 -3.55 8.57
N SER A 58 9.97 -3.00 8.00
CA SER A 58 8.83 -2.45 8.75
C SER A 58 7.95 -3.55 9.33
N ARG A 59 7.86 -4.72 8.70
CA ARG A 59 7.15 -5.92 9.18
C ARG A 59 5.64 -5.79 9.35
N SER A 60 5.07 -4.61 9.37
CA SER A 60 3.63 -4.41 9.56
C SER A 60 3.18 -3.05 9.06
N SER A 61 1.88 -2.94 8.78
CA SER A 61 1.20 -1.67 8.55
C SER A 61 -0.31 -1.78 8.82
N ASN A 62 -0.95 -0.64 9.00
CA ASN A 62 -2.39 -0.51 8.85
C ASN A 62 -2.71 -0.19 7.38
N PHE A 63 -3.88 -0.62 6.91
CA PHE A 63 -4.34 -0.29 5.57
C PHE A 63 -5.84 0.01 5.52
N THR A 64 -6.22 0.81 4.54
CA THR A 64 -7.60 0.97 4.10
C THR A 64 -7.69 0.78 2.58
N MET A 65 -8.83 0.28 2.13
CA MET A 65 -9.16 0.11 0.73
C MET A 65 -10.54 0.71 0.48
N GLU A 66 -10.66 1.51 -0.56
CA GLU A 66 -11.92 1.98 -1.09
C GLU A 66 -12.02 1.51 -2.54
N MET A 67 -13.11 0.83 -2.88
CA MET A 67 -13.38 0.36 -4.22
C MET A 67 -14.79 0.77 -4.64
N ASP A 68 -14.91 1.33 -5.84
CA ASP A 68 -16.19 1.57 -6.51
C ASP A 68 -16.15 0.78 -7.82
N MET A 69 -17.04 -0.20 -7.96
CA MET A 69 -17.19 -1.03 -9.15
C MET A 69 -18.61 -0.86 -9.69
N ALA A 70 -18.76 -0.04 -10.73
CA ALA A 70 -20.04 0.20 -11.39
C ALA A 70 -21.16 0.62 -10.39
N GLY A 71 -20.81 1.47 -9.41
CA GLY A 71 -21.73 1.95 -8.38
C GLY A 71 -21.87 1.04 -7.15
N THR A 72 -21.24 -0.14 -7.16
CA THR A 72 -21.10 -0.97 -5.95
C THR A 72 -19.86 -0.52 -5.19
N LYS A 73 -20.09 0.12 -4.04
CA LYS A 73 -19.01 0.55 -3.15
C LYS A 73 -18.66 -0.54 -2.15
N MET A 74 -17.37 -0.77 -2.01
CA MET A 74 -16.76 -1.63 -1.00
C MET A 74 -15.70 -0.82 -0.27
N GLN A 75 -15.65 -0.96 1.05
CA GLN A 75 -14.59 -0.42 1.88
C GLN A 75 -13.98 -1.58 2.65
N ALA A 76 -12.66 -1.55 2.85
CA ALA A 76 -12.01 -2.45 3.77
C ALA A 76 -10.99 -1.70 4.61
N GLN A 77 -10.76 -2.17 5.82
CA GLN A 77 -9.76 -1.63 6.72
C GLN A 77 -9.17 -2.75 7.55
N GLY A 78 -7.86 -2.69 7.81
CA GLY A 78 -7.18 -3.80 8.43
C GLY A 78 -5.76 -3.52 8.84
N GLN A 79 -5.11 -4.57 9.29
CA GLN A 79 -3.70 -4.59 9.69
C GLN A 79 -3.04 -5.79 9.04
N GLY A 80 -1.80 -5.62 8.59
CA GLY A 80 -0.97 -6.66 8.00
C GLY A 80 0.34 -6.83 8.75
N VAL A 81 0.81 -8.07 8.83
CA VAL A 81 2.15 -8.47 9.26
C VAL A 81 2.83 -9.14 8.07
N TYR A 82 3.98 -8.62 7.66
CA TYR A 82 4.76 -9.03 6.50
C TYR A 82 6.02 -9.77 6.97
N ALA A 83 5.91 -11.09 7.08
CA ALA A 83 6.95 -11.92 7.68
C ALA A 83 7.21 -13.22 6.88
N GLY A 84 7.00 -13.19 5.56
CA GLY A 84 7.20 -14.35 4.70
C GLY A 84 6.17 -15.44 5.03
N ASP A 85 6.62 -16.60 5.50
CA ASP A 85 5.75 -17.72 5.89
C ASP A 85 4.83 -17.39 7.07
N ASP A 86 5.22 -16.43 7.93
CA ASP A 86 4.46 -15.98 9.11
C ASP A 86 3.60 -14.74 8.81
N THR A 87 3.30 -14.48 7.53
CA THR A 87 2.44 -13.37 7.13
C THR A 87 1.03 -13.56 7.69
N ALA A 88 0.48 -12.50 8.28
CA ALA A 88 -0.85 -12.49 8.87
C ALA A 88 -1.58 -11.20 8.54
N MET A 89 -2.90 -11.26 8.47
CA MET A 89 -3.75 -10.11 8.17
C MET A 89 -5.06 -10.21 8.94
N THR A 90 -5.56 -9.07 9.40
CA THR A 90 -6.97 -8.94 9.80
C THR A 90 -7.57 -7.80 9.02
N MET A 91 -8.80 -7.97 8.54
CA MET A 91 -9.53 -6.91 7.87
C MET A 91 -11.02 -6.99 8.16
N THR A 92 -11.65 -5.83 8.21
CA THR A 92 -13.10 -5.68 8.14
C THR A 92 -13.42 -5.15 6.75
N MET A 93 -14.37 -5.78 6.07
CA MET A 93 -14.87 -5.38 4.77
C MET A 93 -16.35 -5.01 4.88
N ASP A 94 -16.69 -3.83 4.41
CA ASP A 94 -18.06 -3.32 4.31
C ASP A 94 -18.48 -3.27 2.84
N MET A 95 -19.53 -4.02 2.50
CA MET A 95 -20.11 -4.03 1.17
C MET A 95 -21.64 -3.88 1.26
N GLN A 96 -22.17 -2.79 0.71
CA GLN A 96 -23.62 -2.50 0.69
C GLN A 96 -24.29 -2.58 2.09
N GLY A 97 -23.58 -2.19 3.15
CA GLY A 97 -24.07 -2.23 4.53
C GLY A 97 -23.96 -3.59 5.21
N MET A 98 -23.35 -4.59 4.56
CA MET A 98 -22.94 -5.85 5.18
C MET A 98 -21.47 -5.77 5.56
N SER A 99 -21.18 -5.91 6.85
CA SER A 99 -19.82 -5.98 7.38
C SER A 99 -19.39 -7.43 7.52
N MET A 100 -18.18 -7.76 7.08
CA MET A 100 -17.56 -9.07 7.17
C MET A 100 -16.16 -8.92 7.76
N GLU A 101 -15.83 -9.71 8.77
CA GLU A 101 -14.48 -9.74 9.34
C GLU A 101 -13.72 -10.95 8.79
N VAL A 102 -12.48 -10.74 8.40
CA VAL A 102 -11.58 -11.78 7.90
C VAL A 102 -10.29 -11.73 8.71
N ILE A 103 -9.81 -12.91 9.12
CA ILE A 103 -8.50 -13.12 9.72
C ILE A 103 -7.76 -14.16 8.90
N PHE A 104 -6.56 -13.83 8.47
CA PHE A 104 -5.63 -14.74 7.85
C PHE A 104 -4.40 -14.89 8.75
N VAL A 105 -4.16 -16.10 9.24
CA VAL A 105 -3.04 -16.42 10.14
C VAL A 105 -2.75 -17.91 10.05
N ASP A 106 -1.49 -18.31 10.18
CA ASP A 106 -1.05 -19.71 10.10
C ASP A 106 -1.56 -20.42 8.83
N LYS A 107 -1.53 -19.71 7.70
CA LYS A 107 -2.03 -20.18 6.39
C LYS A 107 -3.50 -20.63 6.42
N THR A 108 -4.27 -20.13 7.38
CA THR A 108 -5.69 -20.41 7.56
C THR A 108 -6.47 -19.12 7.49
N MET A 109 -7.56 -19.14 6.71
CA MET A 109 -8.51 -18.03 6.68
C MET A 109 -9.67 -18.33 7.62
N TYR A 110 -10.05 -17.34 8.42
CA TYR A 110 -11.24 -17.33 9.25
C TYR A 110 -12.12 -16.18 8.79
N MET A 111 -13.39 -16.47 8.55
CA MET A 111 -14.37 -15.48 8.14
C MET A 111 -15.48 -15.43 9.18
N LYS A 112 -15.78 -14.23 9.68
CA LYS A 112 -16.92 -14.03 10.56
C LYS A 112 -18.15 -13.79 9.71
N MET A 113 -19.10 -14.72 9.77
CA MET A 113 -20.33 -14.62 9.00
C MET A 113 -21.24 -13.55 9.61
N PRO A 114 -21.93 -12.74 8.79
CA PRO A 114 -23.01 -11.87 9.27
C PRO A 114 -24.06 -12.67 10.05
N ASP A 115 -24.63 -12.10 11.12
CA ASP A 115 -25.57 -12.79 12.02
C ASP A 115 -26.77 -13.41 11.30
N ASN A 116 -27.23 -12.79 10.22
CA ASN A 116 -28.35 -13.28 9.41
C ASN A 116 -27.99 -14.45 8.48
N MET A 117 -26.70 -14.73 8.30
CA MET A 117 -26.16 -15.81 7.47
C MET A 117 -25.50 -16.91 8.31
N ASN A 118 -25.33 -16.70 9.61
CA ASN A 118 -24.69 -17.65 10.51
C ASN A 118 -25.71 -18.70 11.02
N PRO A 119 -25.55 -20.00 10.69
CA PRO A 119 -26.44 -21.05 11.17
C PRO A 119 -26.27 -21.36 12.66
N ASP A 120 -25.12 -21.04 13.26
CA ASP A 120 -24.82 -21.27 14.68
C ASP A 120 -24.26 -19.99 15.33
N PRO A 121 -25.10 -19.22 16.05
CA PRO A 121 -24.68 -18.00 16.73
C PRO A 121 -23.54 -18.21 17.76
N SER A 122 -23.31 -19.43 18.24
CA SER A 122 -22.20 -19.73 19.15
C SER A 122 -20.86 -19.88 18.42
N LYS A 123 -20.89 -20.06 17.09
CA LYS A 123 -19.74 -20.23 16.21
C LYS A 123 -19.75 -19.20 15.07
N PRO A 124 -19.55 -17.91 15.39
CA PRO A 124 -19.60 -16.84 14.40
C PRO A 124 -18.49 -16.90 13.35
N TRP A 125 -17.38 -17.59 13.66
CA TRP A 125 -16.26 -17.76 12.74
C TRP A 125 -16.39 -19.06 11.98
N VAL A 126 -16.20 -19.01 10.68
CA VAL A 126 -16.06 -20.18 9.82
C VAL A 126 -14.59 -20.29 9.43
N LYS A 127 -14.01 -21.48 9.63
CA LYS A 127 -12.67 -21.79 9.14
C LYS A 127 -12.75 -22.20 7.67
N MET A 128 -11.89 -21.59 6.85
CA MET A 128 -11.75 -21.90 5.44
C MET A 128 -10.33 -22.40 5.19
N THR A 129 -10.22 -23.64 4.70
CA THR A 129 -8.95 -24.29 4.38
C THR A 129 -8.84 -24.52 2.87
N ALA A 130 -7.60 -24.67 2.39
CA ALA A 130 -7.29 -24.83 0.96
C ALA A 130 -7.91 -26.06 0.30
N ASP A 131 -8.28 -27.07 1.08
CA ASP A 131 -8.95 -28.30 0.64
C ASP A 131 -10.47 -28.17 0.54
N HIS A 132 -11.07 -27.06 0.98
CA HIS A 132 -12.51 -26.89 0.93
C HIS A 132 -13.01 -26.67 -0.51
N PRO A 133 -14.09 -27.34 -0.97
CA PRO A 133 -14.63 -27.16 -2.33
C PRO A 133 -15.03 -25.73 -2.69
N ALA A 134 -15.49 -24.95 -1.70
CA ALA A 134 -15.79 -23.52 -1.90
C ALA A 134 -14.54 -22.65 -2.11
N MET A 135 -13.36 -23.18 -1.77
CA MET A 135 -12.06 -22.59 -2.03
C MET A 135 -11.37 -23.21 -3.26
N ALA A 136 -12.04 -24.13 -3.96
CA ALA A 136 -11.48 -24.75 -5.16
C ALA A 136 -11.25 -23.68 -6.25
N GLY A 137 -9.98 -23.44 -6.58
CA GLY A 137 -9.56 -22.40 -7.53
C GLY A 137 -9.06 -21.11 -6.89
N GLN A 138 -9.24 -20.92 -5.58
CA GLN A 138 -8.56 -19.85 -4.83
C GLN A 138 -7.23 -20.36 -4.28
N ASN A 139 -6.15 -19.69 -4.67
CA ASN A 139 -4.82 -20.04 -4.19
C ASN A 139 -4.53 -19.26 -2.88
N PHE A 140 -4.39 -19.97 -1.76
CA PHE A 140 -4.04 -19.37 -0.47
C PHE A 140 -2.68 -18.65 -0.52
N ASP A 141 -1.75 -19.15 -1.35
CA ASP A 141 -0.47 -18.48 -1.59
C ASP A 141 -0.70 -17.12 -2.27
N GLN A 142 -1.58 -17.06 -3.27
CA GLN A 142 -1.94 -15.82 -3.95
C GLN A 142 -2.60 -14.81 -3.00
N MET A 143 -3.39 -15.28 -2.03
CA MET A 143 -4.00 -14.43 -1.02
C MET A 143 -2.98 -13.87 -0.03
N THR A 144 -2.02 -14.70 0.38
CA THR A 144 -0.89 -14.28 1.20
C THR A 144 -0.03 -13.26 0.46
N GLU A 145 0.20 -13.49 -0.83
CA GLU A 145 0.89 -12.54 -1.70
C GLU A 145 0.12 -11.23 -1.79
N GLN A 146 -1.18 -11.24 -2.08
CA GLN A 146 -2.00 -10.02 -2.17
C GLN A 146 -2.08 -9.24 -0.85
N SER A 147 -1.81 -9.88 0.28
CA SER A 147 -1.75 -9.21 1.58
C SER A 147 -0.54 -8.29 1.73
N ASP A 148 0.53 -8.56 0.99
CA ASP A 148 1.76 -7.77 0.98
C ASP A 148 1.65 -6.61 -0.04
N PRO A 149 1.78 -5.35 0.40
CA PRO A 149 1.72 -4.15 -0.46
C PRO A 149 2.66 -4.18 -1.66
N THR A 150 3.78 -4.88 -1.54
CA THR A 150 4.82 -4.93 -2.57
C THR A 150 4.41 -5.83 -3.72
N LYS A 151 3.48 -6.77 -3.50
CA LYS A 151 2.93 -7.62 -4.56
C LYS A 151 2.06 -6.86 -5.53
N THR A 152 1.31 -5.86 -5.08
CA THR A 152 0.61 -4.95 -5.99
C THR A 152 1.60 -4.24 -6.93
N LEU A 153 2.76 -3.82 -6.41
CA LEU A 153 3.80 -3.18 -7.23
C LEU A 153 4.45 -4.18 -8.21
N GLU A 154 4.72 -5.41 -7.78
CA GLU A 154 5.20 -6.49 -8.67
C GLU A 154 4.21 -6.78 -9.80
N GLN A 155 2.91 -6.82 -9.50
CA GLN A 155 1.86 -7.04 -10.49
C GLN A 155 1.81 -5.90 -11.51
N LEU A 156 1.98 -4.64 -11.09
CA LEU A 156 2.11 -3.50 -12.02
C LEU A 156 3.28 -3.71 -12.98
N GLN A 157 4.43 -4.16 -12.48
CA GLN A 157 5.59 -4.45 -13.33
C GLN A 157 5.32 -5.61 -14.30
N GLN A 158 4.69 -6.69 -13.83
CA GLN A 158 4.36 -7.86 -14.67
C GLN A 158 3.38 -7.52 -15.78
N ALA A 159 2.43 -6.62 -15.52
CA ALA A 159 1.51 -6.08 -16.50
C ALA A 159 2.12 -5.00 -17.41
N GLY A 160 3.45 -4.81 -17.37
CA GLY A 160 4.18 -3.91 -18.25
C GLY A 160 4.18 -2.45 -17.81
N GLY A 161 3.96 -2.19 -16.52
CA GLY A 161 3.93 -0.85 -15.94
C GLY A 161 5.19 -0.04 -16.22
N GLU A 162 5.02 1.19 -16.72
CA GLU A 162 6.12 2.13 -16.98
C GLU A 162 5.91 3.44 -16.22
N ILE A 163 6.94 3.91 -15.49
CA ILE A 163 6.90 5.23 -14.85
C ILE A 163 6.92 6.30 -15.94
N LYS A 164 5.85 7.08 -16.06
CA LYS A 164 5.76 8.21 -17.00
C LYS A 164 6.13 9.53 -16.37
N SER A 165 5.88 9.68 -15.07
CA SER A 165 6.19 10.91 -14.36
C SER A 165 6.49 10.65 -12.90
N THR A 166 7.36 11.51 -12.35
CA THR A 166 7.71 11.52 -10.93
C THR A 166 7.64 12.95 -10.42
N LYS A 167 7.02 13.15 -9.26
CA LYS A 167 6.85 14.48 -8.65
C LYS A 167 6.88 14.40 -7.13
N GLN A 168 7.56 15.33 -6.49
CA GLN A 168 7.40 15.54 -5.05
C GLN A 168 6.14 16.36 -4.75
N THR A 169 5.30 15.88 -3.84
CA THR A 169 4.04 16.52 -3.46
C THR A 169 3.69 16.25 -2.01
N GLN A 170 2.66 16.91 -1.48
CA GLN A 170 2.10 16.58 -0.18
C GLN A 170 0.84 15.74 -0.32
N LEU A 171 0.71 14.72 0.53
CA LEU A 171 -0.48 13.90 0.70
C LEU A 171 -0.85 13.95 2.17
N ASP A 172 -2.04 14.48 2.49
CA ASP A 172 -2.53 14.59 3.89
C ASP A 172 -1.53 15.26 4.86
N GLY A 173 -0.77 16.24 4.37
CA GLY A 173 0.26 16.98 5.11
C GLY A 173 1.62 16.28 5.23
N GLN A 174 1.77 15.08 4.68
CA GLN A 174 3.02 14.35 4.58
C GLN A 174 3.70 14.60 3.23
N GLN A 175 5.01 14.86 3.23
CA GLN A 175 5.80 14.92 2.00
C GLN A 175 5.94 13.51 1.41
N VAL A 176 5.55 13.36 0.14
CA VAL A 176 5.60 12.09 -0.60
C VAL A 176 6.23 12.30 -1.98
N THR A 177 6.70 11.20 -2.57
CA THR A 177 7.04 11.12 -3.99
C THR A 177 5.89 10.41 -4.71
N GLN A 178 5.24 11.11 -5.63
CA GLN A 178 4.21 10.59 -6.51
C GLN A 178 4.86 10.07 -7.79
N TYR A 179 4.54 8.83 -8.17
CA TYR A 179 4.86 8.22 -9.45
C TYR A 179 3.57 7.95 -10.21
N THR A 180 3.49 8.40 -11.45
CA THR A 180 2.44 8.00 -12.38
C THR A 180 2.96 6.85 -13.23
N VAL A 181 2.40 5.67 -13.03
CA VAL A 181 2.73 4.45 -13.77
C VAL A 181 1.63 4.20 -14.80
N GLU A 182 2.02 4.03 -16.06
CA GLU A 182 1.08 3.63 -17.11
C GLU A 182 1.05 2.10 -17.22
N LEU A 183 -0.14 1.53 -17.11
CA LEU A 183 -0.39 0.09 -17.07
C LEU A 183 -1.18 -0.35 -18.31
N ASP A 184 -0.75 -1.42 -18.96
CA ASP A 184 -1.50 -2.05 -20.05
C ASP A 184 -2.54 -3.02 -19.45
N LEU A 185 -3.80 -2.60 -19.47
CA LEU A 185 -4.86 -3.30 -18.76
C LEU A 185 -5.17 -4.68 -19.36
N SER A 186 -4.86 -4.90 -20.63
CA SER A 186 -5.01 -6.22 -21.26
C SER A 186 -4.07 -7.28 -20.67
N LYS A 187 -3.07 -6.86 -19.88
CA LYS A 187 -2.09 -7.72 -19.19
C LYS A 187 -2.30 -7.77 -17.67
N ALA A 188 -3.33 -7.09 -17.15
CA ALA A 188 -3.56 -6.93 -15.72
C ALA A 188 -4.57 -7.95 -15.14
N GLY A 189 -4.70 -9.13 -15.75
CA GLY A 189 -5.67 -10.16 -15.33
C GLY A 189 -5.56 -10.53 -13.85
N ALA A 190 -4.34 -10.71 -13.36
CA ALA A 190 -4.06 -10.99 -11.96
C ALA A 190 -4.53 -9.87 -11.01
N MET A 191 -4.42 -8.60 -11.42
CA MET A 191 -4.88 -7.45 -10.63
C MET A 191 -6.40 -7.33 -10.64
N LEU A 192 -7.04 -7.64 -11.77
CA LEU A 192 -8.49 -7.63 -11.91
C LEU A 192 -9.16 -8.85 -11.26
N GLY A 193 -8.40 -9.89 -10.92
CA GLY A 193 -8.92 -11.17 -10.45
C GLY A 193 -9.67 -11.95 -11.53
N ASP A 194 -9.54 -11.55 -12.80
CA ASP A 194 -10.21 -12.17 -13.95
C ASP A 194 -9.33 -12.03 -15.22
N GLU A 195 -8.56 -13.09 -15.49
CA GLU A 195 -7.74 -13.22 -16.70
C GLU A 195 -8.57 -13.17 -17.99
N SER A 196 -9.81 -13.67 -17.96
CA SER A 196 -10.67 -13.71 -19.13
C SER A 196 -11.22 -12.33 -19.48
N ALA A 197 -11.54 -11.52 -18.45
CA ALA A 197 -11.91 -10.13 -18.62
C ALA A 197 -10.73 -9.31 -19.16
N ALA A 198 -9.53 -9.50 -18.63
CA ALA A 198 -8.33 -8.82 -19.14
C ALA A 198 -8.04 -9.15 -20.61
N ALA A 199 -8.15 -10.43 -21.00
CA ALA A 199 -7.93 -10.85 -22.39
C ALA A 199 -8.96 -10.28 -23.39
N ALA A 200 -10.14 -9.86 -22.92
CA ALA A 200 -11.14 -9.20 -23.75
C ALA A 200 -10.87 -7.71 -23.97
N ILE A 201 -9.93 -7.13 -23.22
CA ILE A 201 -9.53 -5.73 -23.33
C ILE A 201 -8.56 -5.58 -24.50
N PRO A 202 -8.77 -4.61 -25.42
CA PRO A 202 -7.84 -4.39 -26.52
C PRO A 202 -6.42 -4.13 -26.02
N GLU A 203 -5.42 -4.77 -26.64
CA GLU A 203 -4.01 -4.51 -26.33
C GLU A 203 -3.68 -3.02 -26.46
N GLY A 204 -2.89 -2.50 -25.52
CA GLY A 204 -2.54 -1.08 -25.48
C GLY A 204 -3.66 -0.20 -24.91
N THR A 205 -4.62 -0.79 -24.19
CA THR A 205 -5.55 -0.03 -23.34
C THR A 205 -4.81 0.39 -22.08
N LEU A 206 -4.22 1.58 -22.15
CA LEU A 206 -3.35 2.11 -21.11
C LEU A 206 -4.16 2.89 -20.07
N ILE A 207 -3.94 2.58 -18.79
CA ILE A 207 -4.53 3.32 -17.66
C ILE A 207 -3.44 3.84 -16.73
N PRO A 208 -3.61 5.04 -16.13
CA PRO A 208 -2.68 5.55 -15.13
C PRO A 208 -2.96 4.91 -13.76
N VAL A 209 -1.89 4.54 -13.07
CA VAL A 209 -1.86 4.16 -11.66
C VAL A 209 -0.96 5.16 -10.93
N GLU A 210 -1.50 5.81 -9.91
CA GLU A 210 -0.78 6.78 -9.11
C GLU A 210 -0.24 6.09 -7.84
N LEU A 211 1.08 6.10 -7.68
CA LEU A 211 1.77 5.54 -6.52
C LEU A 211 2.36 6.67 -5.69
N TYR A 212 2.01 6.72 -4.40
CA TYR A 212 2.53 7.69 -3.47
C TYR A 212 3.44 6.99 -2.46
N MET A 213 4.70 7.39 -2.44
CA MET A 213 5.74 6.80 -1.60
C MET A 213 6.21 7.78 -0.54
N ASN A 214 6.40 7.33 0.69
CA ASN A 214 6.99 8.16 1.74
C ASN A 214 8.52 8.28 1.58
N GLY A 215 9.18 9.02 2.48
CA GLY A 215 10.64 9.19 2.48
C GLY A 215 11.44 7.90 2.68
N ASP A 216 10.82 6.86 3.23
CA ASP A 216 11.40 5.54 3.42
C ASP A 216 11.14 4.60 2.24
N ASN A 217 10.58 5.11 1.13
CA ASN A 217 10.15 4.33 -0.04
C ASN A 217 9.11 3.24 0.29
N LEU A 218 8.27 3.47 1.30
CA LEU A 218 7.08 2.66 1.56
C LEU A 218 5.86 3.27 0.85
N PRO A 219 4.98 2.46 0.26
CA PRO A 219 3.73 2.98 -0.29
C PRO A 219 2.87 3.53 0.86
N VAL A 220 2.30 4.70 0.64
CA VAL A 220 1.30 5.30 1.53
C VAL A 220 -0.05 5.44 0.84
N ARG A 221 -0.07 5.49 -0.50
CA ARG A 221 -1.31 5.40 -1.28
C ARG A 221 -1.05 4.83 -2.68
N ILE A 222 -1.97 4.01 -3.15
CA ILE A 222 -2.04 3.50 -4.53
C ILE A 222 -3.44 3.86 -5.04
N GLU A 223 -3.53 4.55 -6.17
CA GLU A 223 -4.80 4.89 -6.81
C GLU A 223 -4.84 4.36 -8.24
N MET A 224 -5.92 3.65 -8.57
CA MET A 224 -6.24 3.23 -9.92
C MET A 224 -7.62 3.80 -10.27
N ASN A 225 -7.67 4.65 -11.30
CA ASN A 225 -8.92 5.23 -11.80
C ASN A 225 -9.15 4.78 -13.24
N MET A 226 -10.24 4.05 -13.44
CA MET A 226 -10.67 3.47 -14.70
C MET A 226 -12.03 4.02 -15.14
N ASP A 227 -12.46 5.17 -14.59
CA ASP A 227 -13.74 5.81 -14.92
C ASP A 227 -13.85 6.13 -16.41
N SER A 228 -12.76 6.61 -17.02
CA SER A 228 -12.71 6.92 -18.45
C SER A 228 -12.94 5.67 -19.31
N LEU A 229 -12.34 4.54 -18.91
CA LEU A 229 -12.52 3.26 -19.58
C LEU A 229 -13.96 2.76 -19.42
N ALA A 230 -14.48 2.77 -18.20
CA ALA A 230 -15.85 2.35 -17.90
C ALA A 230 -16.88 3.16 -18.73
N GLN A 231 -16.69 4.48 -18.82
CA GLN A 231 -17.52 5.36 -19.66
C GLN A 231 -17.43 4.99 -21.15
N SER A 232 -16.23 4.73 -21.67
CA SER A 232 -16.03 4.36 -23.08
C SER A 232 -16.67 3.02 -23.44
N ALA A 233 -16.75 2.08 -22.49
CA ALA A 233 -17.40 0.80 -22.63
C ALA A 233 -18.93 0.86 -22.41
N GLY A 234 -19.48 2.04 -22.09
CA GLY A 234 -20.91 2.21 -21.80
C GLY A 234 -21.35 1.58 -20.48
N ALA A 235 -20.42 1.28 -19.57
CA ALA A 235 -20.74 0.75 -18.26
C ALA A 235 -21.34 1.88 -17.37
N PRO A 236 -22.48 1.63 -16.70
CA PRO A 236 -23.03 2.58 -15.76
C PRO A 236 -22.17 2.62 -14.49
N GLY A 237 -21.46 3.72 -14.27
CA GLY A 237 -20.67 3.96 -13.05
C GLY A 237 -19.17 4.02 -13.27
N GLY A 238 -18.46 4.48 -12.25
CA GLY A 238 -17.02 4.54 -12.23
C GLY A 238 -16.39 3.20 -11.87
N MET A 239 -15.08 3.10 -12.11
CA MET A 239 -14.26 2.01 -11.61
C MET A 239 -13.03 2.64 -10.96
N LYS A 240 -13.02 2.67 -9.63
CA LYS A 240 -11.95 3.31 -8.85
C LYS A 240 -11.51 2.39 -7.73
N MET A 241 -10.20 2.27 -7.55
CA MET A 241 -9.59 1.59 -6.41
C MET A 241 -8.59 2.56 -5.76
N VAL A 242 -8.71 2.74 -4.44
CA VAL A 242 -7.78 3.51 -3.62
C VAL A 242 -7.35 2.61 -2.46
N MET A 243 -6.06 2.41 -2.32
CA MET A 243 -5.47 1.67 -1.21
C MET A 243 -4.53 2.61 -0.47
N THR A 244 -4.72 2.76 0.84
CA THR A 244 -3.90 3.65 1.68
C THR A 244 -3.23 2.82 2.76
N TYR A 245 -1.97 3.12 3.06
CA TYR A 245 -1.19 2.45 4.09
C TYR A 245 -0.72 3.47 5.13
N SER A 246 -0.76 3.09 6.40
CA SER A 246 -0.31 3.91 7.52
C SER A 246 0.37 3.07 8.59
N ASP A 247 0.94 3.74 9.60
CA ASP A 247 1.42 3.08 10.82
C ASP A 247 2.42 1.93 10.59
N TRP A 248 3.26 2.10 9.57
CA TRP A 248 4.35 1.18 9.26
C TRP A 248 5.27 0.96 10.47
N GLY A 249 5.62 -0.30 10.75
CA GLY A 249 6.52 -0.61 11.88
C GLY A 249 5.86 -0.74 13.24
N THR A 250 4.55 -0.53 13.34
CA THR A 250 3.83 -0.67 14.62
C THR A 250 3.62 -2.15 14.98
N ALA A 251 3.77 -2.49 16.26
CA ALA A 251 3.55 -3.87 16.69
C ALA A 251 2.07 -4.25 16.51
N VAL A 252 1.84 -5.27 15.70
CA VAL A 252 0.51 -5.83 15.39
C VAL A 252 0.49 -7.27 15.86
N ASP A 253 -0.56 -7.64 16.61
CA ASP A 253 -0.79 -9.00 17.09
C ASP A 253 -2.08 -9.54 16.46
N ILE A 254 -1.93 -10.50 15.54
CA ILE A 254 -3.03 -11.13 14.82
C ILE A 254 -3.07 -12.59 15.24
N GLN A 255 -4.19 -13.00 15.83
CA GLN A 255 -4.40 -14.34 16.38
C GLN A 255 -5.62 -14.99 15.73
N ALA A 256 -5.62 -16.32 15.66
CA ALA A 256 -6.80 -17.06 15.25
C ALA A 256 -7.97 -16.83 16.24
N PRO A 257 -9.23 -16.89 15.78
CA PRO A 257 -10.38 -16.84 16.68
C PRO A 257 -10.34 -17.96 17.73
N PRO A 258 -11.00 -17.77 18.89
CA PRO A 258 -11.15 -18.84 19.89
C PRO A 258 -11.75 -20.10 19.26
N ALA A 259 -11.13 -21.26 19.49
CA ALA A 259 -11.50 -22.50 18.81
C ALA A 259 -12.96 -22.95 19.08
N ASP A 260 -13.55 -22.55 20.21
CA ASP A 260 -14.94 -22.79 20.55
C ASP A 260 -15.93 -21.91 19.78
N GLN A 261 -15.46 -20.80 19.20
CA GLN A 261 -16.21 -19.89 18.33
C GLN A 261 -16.06 -20.22 16.84
N VAL A 262 -15.29 -21.27 16.51
CA VAL A 262 -15.02 -21.68 15.14
C VAL A 262 -15.91 -22.86 14.74
N GLY A 263 -16.66 -22.66 13.67
CA GLY A 263 -17.42 -23.66 12.94
C GLY A 263 -16.70 -24.13 11.68
N GLU A 264 -17.13 -25.28 11.20
CA GLU A 264 -16.78 -25.77 9.87
C GLU A 264 -17.73 -25.15 8.84
N MET A 265 -17.25 -24.97 7.61
CA MET A 265 -18.10 -24.46 6.53
C MET A 265 -19.21 -25.49 6.22
N PRO A 266 -20.49 -25.07 6.07
CA PRO A 266 -21.56 -26.00 5.71
C PRO A 266 -21.31 -26.62 4.32
N SER A 267 -21.35 -27.94 4.22
CA SER A 267 -21.34 -28.64 2.93
C SER A 267 -22.74 -28.55 2.30
N TYR A 268 -22.88 -27.81 1.19
CA TYR A 268 -24.11 -27.81 0.37
C TYR A 268 -23.94 -28.70 -0.87
#